data_AF-A0A2V7VD41-F1
#
_entry.id   AF-A0A2V7VD41-F1
#
_cell.length_a   1.000
_cell.length_b   1.000
_cell.length_c   1.000
_cell.angle_alpha   90.00
_cell.angle_beta   90.00
_cell.angle_gamma   90.00
#
_symmetry.space_group_name_H-M   'P 1'
#
loop_
_entity.id
_entity.type
_entity.pdbx_description
1 polymer ?
#
loop_
_entity_poly.entity_id
_entity_poly.type
_entity_poly.pdbx_seq_one_letter_code
_entity_poly.pdbx_strand_id
1 'polypeptide(L)'
;MPVRTRGGCEARSRRCFGTSQWKALRTTNALERINEEFRRRTKTQSSLPSSDAVLLLLFGLLRSGAVKLRALDGWRDMPKTDQEAA
;
A
#
# COMPACT_ATOMS: atom_id res chain seq x y z
N MET A 1 14.70 8.42 32.51
CA MET A 1 13.88 9.34 31.69
C MET A 1 14.65 9.68 30.41
N PRO A 2 14.23 9.25 29.21
CA PRO A 2 14.69 9.88 27.98
C PRO A 2 13.65 10.90 27.52
N VAL A 3 14.09 12.14 27.36
CA VAL A 3 13.28 13.27 26.91
C VAL A 3 12.84 13.01 25.46
N ARG A 4 11.51 12.89 25.25
CA ARG A 4 10.89 12.96 23.92
C ARG A 4 11.06 14.39 23.39
N THR A 5 12.12 14.66 22.65
CA THR A 5 12.19 15.86 21.82
C THR A 5 11.30 15.68 20.60
N ARG A 6 10.46 16.69 20.37
CA ARG A 6 9.59 16.84 19.19
C ARG A 6 10.47 16.98 17.93
N GLY A 7 10.82 15.85 17.34
CA GLY A 7 11.36 15.77 15.98
C GLY A 7 10.55 14.70 15.27
N GLY A 8 9.74 15.12 14.29
CA GLY A 8 8.88 14.21 13.54
C GLY A 8 9.69 13.02 13.02
N CYS A 9 9.27 11.81 13.40
CA CYS A 9 9.79 10.59 12.81
C CYS A 9 9.43 10.62 11.32
N GLU A 10 10.37 11.08 10.49
CA GLU A 10 10.21 10.97 9.05
C GLU A 10 9.94 9.51 8.72
N ALA A 11 8.89 9.22 7.95
CA ALA A 11 8.46 7.86 7.60
C ALA A 11 9.55 7.02 6.89
N ARG A 12 10.68 7.65 6.55
CA ARG A 12 11.86 7.05 5.95
C ARG A 12 12.91 6.55 6.96
N SER A 13 12.74 6.79 8.25
CA SER A 13 13.72 6.43 9.27
C SER A 13 13.47 5.05 9.87
N ARG A 14 14.44 4.12 9.72
CA ARG A 14 14.41 2.75 10.29
C ARG A 14 14.12 2.73 11.79
N ARG A 15 14.52 3.77 12.53
CA ARG A 15 14.33 3.88 13.98
C ARG A 15 12.87 3.97 14.42
N CYS A 16 11.96 4.28 13.50
CA CYS A 16 10.55 4.51 13.80
C CYS A 16 9.67 3.26 13.58
N PHE A 17 10.21 2.18 12.98
CA PHE A 17 9.45 0.98 12.62
C PHE A 17 10.12 -0.29 13.16
N GLY A 18 9.31 -1.27 13.59
CA GLY A 18 9.80 -2.61 13.92
C GLY A 18 10.49 -3.27 12.72
N THR A 19 11.37 -4.26 12.94
CA THR A 19 12.11 -4.94 11.85
C THR A 19 11.20 -5.59 10.81
N SER A 20 10.04 -6.11 11.25
CA SER A 20 8.96 -6.65 10.41
C SER A 20 8.32 -5.57 9.53
N GLN A 21 7.91 -4.45 10.12
CA GLN A 21 7.31 -3.30 9.41
C GLN A 21 8.31 -2.69 8.42
N TRP A 22 9.58 -2.54 8.82
CA TRP A 22 10.63 -2.01 7.96
C TRP A 22 10.89 -2.89 6.73
N LYS A 23 10.80 -4.22 6.89
CA LYS A 23 10.89 -5.17 5.77
C LYS A 23 9.70 -5.01 4.83
N ALA A 24 8.48 -4.89 5.36
CA ALA A 24 7.28 -4.67 4.56
C ALA A 24 7.32 -3.33 3.79
N LEU A 25 7.79 -2.26 4.44
CA LEU A 25 7.95 -0.92 3.85
C LEU A 25 8.96 -0.90 2.68
N ARG A 26 9.99 -1.74 2.73
CA ARG A 26 11.04 -1.79 1.70
C ARG A 26 10.69 -2.67 0.50
N THR A 27 9.68 -3.54 0.60
CA THR A 27 9.31 -4.44 -0.50
C THR A 27 8.07 -3.93 -1.23
N THR A 28 8.27 -3.44 -2.46
CA THR A 28 7.19 -2.98 -3.37
C THR A 28 6.72 -4.05 -4.35
N ASN A 29 7.28 -5.26 -4.30
CA ASN A 29 7.00 -6.36 -5.24
C ASN A 29 5.50 -6.62 -5.49
N ALA A 30 4.66 -6.60 -4.45
CA ALA A 30 3.23 -6.79 -4.62
C ALA A 30 2.58 -5.64 -5.43
N LEU A 31 3.00 -4.41 -5.19
CA LEU A 31 2.53 -3.22 -5.91
C LEU A 31 3.02 -3.22 -7.36
N GLU A 32 4.28 -3.59 -7.59
CA GLU A 32 4.86 -3.76 -8.93
C GLU A 32 4.06 -4.78 -9.75
N ARG A 33 3.75 -5.95 -9.17
CA ARG A 33 2.94 -6.98 -9.81
C ARG A 33 1.51 -6.51 -10.15
N ILE A 34 0.89 -5.74 -9.26
CA ILE A 34 -0.44 -5.15 -9.52
C ILE A 34 -0.36 -4.15 -10.67
N ASN A 35 0.65 -3.29 -10.68
CA ASN A 35 0.83 -2.27 -11.70
C ASN A 35 1.13 -2.87 -13.08
N GLU A 36 1.95 -3.92 -13.14
CA GLU A 36 2.22 -4.68 -14.37
C GLU A 36 0.96 -5.33 -14.92
N GLU A 37 0.18 -6.00 -14.08
CA GLU A 37 -1.05 -6.67 -14.49
C GLU A 37 -2.14 -5.66 -14.89
N PHE A 38 -2.23 -4.54 -14.18
CA PHE A 38 -3.09 -3.42 -14.55
C PHE A 38 -2.71 -2.91 -15.95
N ARG A 39 -1.43 -2.60 -16.17
CA ARG A 39 -0.92 -2.15 -17.48
C ARG A 39 -1.16 -3.16 -18.59
N ARG A 40 -1.05 -4.47 -18.30
CA ARG A 40 -1.34 -5.54 -19.27
C ARG A 40 -2.81 -5.51 -19.71
N ARG A 41 -3.75 -5.33 -18.77
CA ARG A 41 -5.19 -5.27 -19.08
C ARG A 41 -5.59 -3.99 -19.80
N THR A 42 -5.04 -2.85 -19.37
CA THR A 42 -5.25 -1.56 -20.05
C THR A 42 -4.67 -1.58 -21.47
N LYS A 43 -3.56 -2.30 -21.72
CA LYS A 43 -2.99 -2.43 -23.07
C LYS A 43 -3.91 -3.16 -24.05
N THR A 44 -4.70 -4.11 -23.57
CA THR A 44 -5.65 -4.88 -24.41
C THR A 44 -6.99 -4.16 -24.58
N GLN A 45 -7.42 -3.37 -23.59
CA GLN A 45 -8.60 -2.51 -23.73
C GLN A 45 -8.22 -1.21 -24.45
N SER A 46 -8.46 -1.14 -25.76
CA SER A 46 -8.02 0.02 -26.59
C SER A 46 -8.69 1.35 -26.28
N SER A 47 -9.69 1.38 -25.39
CA SER A 47 -10.31 2.59 -24.87
C SER A 47 -11.13 2.27 -23.63
N LEU A 48 -10.75 2.81 -22.47
CA LEU A 48 -11.63 2.79 -21.30
C LEU A 48 -12.70 3.89 -21.47
N PRO A 49 -13.98 3.58 -21.23
CA PRO A 49 -15.09 4.50 -21.52
C PRO A 49 -15.18 5.69 -20.56
N SER A 50 -14.53 5.66 -19.39
CA SER A 50 -14.52 6.74 -18.39
C SER A 50 -13.41 6.52 -17.34
N SER A 51 -13.06 7.56 -16.58
CA SER A 51 -12.14 7.49 -15.43
C SER A 51 -12.65 6.51 -14.35
N ASP A 52 -13.97 6.45 -14.12
CA ASP A 52 -14.55 5.52 -13.15
C ASP A 52 -14.35 4.04 -13.54
N ALA A 53 -14.35 3.75 -14.85
CA ALA A 53 -14.09 2.40 -15.34
C ALA A 53 -12.66 1.95 -15.04
N VAL A 54 -11.71 2.89 -15.00
CA VAL A 54 -10.31 2.64 -14.63
C VAL A 54 -10.22 2.24 -13.16
N LEU A 55 -10.92 2.96 -12.29
CA LEU A 55 -10.98 2.66 -10.86
C LEU A 55 -11.62 1.28 -10.62
N LEU A 56 -12.74 0.99 -11.28
CA LEU A 56 -13.41 -0.31 -11.19
C LEU A 56 -12.51 -1.45 -11.69
N LEU A 57 -11.73 -1.25 -12.76
CA LEU A 57 -10.76 -2.23 -13.23
C LEU A 57 -9.64 -2.47 -12.21
N LEU A 58 -9.10 -1.40 -11.61
CA LEU A 58 -8.05 -1.50 -10.60
C LEU A 58 -8.53 -2.20 -9.33
N PHE A 59 -9.67 -1.78 -8.77
CA PHE A 59 -10.24 -2.40 -7.57
C PHE A 59 -10.77 -3.81 -7.85
N GLY A 60 -11.31 -4.05 -9.04
CA GLY A 60 -11.66 -5.40 -9.50
C GLY A 60 -10.45 -6.32 -9.57
N LEU A 61 -9.31 -5.82 -10.07
CA LEU A 61 -8.05 -6.57 -10.09
C LEU A 61 -7.56 -6.91 -8.68
N LEU A 62 -7.56 -5.91 -7.79
CA LEU A 62 -7.22 -6.09 -6.37
C LEU A 62 -8.11 -7.14 -5.69
N ARG A 63 -9.43 -7.07 -5.91
CA ARG A 63 -10.40 -8.01 -5.32
C ARG A 63 -10.33 -9.41 -5.92
N SER A 64 -10.03 -9.53 -7.22
CA SER A 64 -9.95 -10.82 -7.92
C SER A 64 -8.83 -11.73 -7.40
N GLY A 65 -7.89 -11.21 -6.62
CA GLY A 65 -6.79 -12.01 -6.07
C GLY A 65 -5.78 -12.47 -7.13
N ALA A 66 -5.80 -11.89 -8.33
CA ALA A 66 -4.82 -12.18 -9.39
C ALA A 66 -3.37 -11.98 -8.93
N VAL A 67 -3.16 -11.09 -7.95
CA VAL A 67 -1.91 -10.93 -7.23
C VAL A 67 -2.12 -11.37 -5.78
N LYS A 68 -1.32 -12.33 -5.32
CA LYS A 68 -1.27 -12.73 -3.91
C LYS A 68 -0.64 -11.60 -3.09
N LEU A 69 -1.49 -10.81 -2.45
CA LEU A 69 -1.06 -9.85 -1.44
C LEU A 69 -0.67 -10.63 -0.17
N ARG A 70 0.58 -10.48 0.26
CA ARG A 70 1.00 -10.97 1.58
C ARG A 70 0.38 -10.05 2.63
N ALA A 71 -0.04 -10.62 3.77
CA ALA A 71 -0.39 -9.82 4.94
C ALA A 71 0.79 -8.89 5.29
N LEU A 72 0.48 -7.62 5.61
CA LEU A 72 1.49 -6.67 6.04
C LEU A 72 2.06 -7.11 7.38
N ASP A 73 3.35 -7.44 7.40
CA ASP A 73 4.04 -7.84 8.62
C ASP A 73 4.07 -6.65 9.61
N GLY A 74 3.64 -6.88 10.85
CA GLY A 74 3.56 -5.84 11.87
C GLY A 74 2.37 -4.89 11.75
N TRP A 75 1.32 -5.26 10.98
CA TRP A 75 0.08 -4.47 10.90
C TRP A 75 -0.66 -4.34 12.24
N ARG A 76 -0.54 -5.34 13.13
CA ARG A 76 -1.14 -5.30 14.48
C ARG A 76 -0.55 -4.20 15.38
N ASP A 77 0.70 -3.81 15.12
CA ASP A 77 1.43 -2.82 15.90
C ASP A 77 1.35 -1.42 15.29
N MET A 78 0.57 -1.25 14.20
CA MET A 78 0.31 0.07 13.65
C MET A 78 -0.62 0.83 14.59
N PRO A 79 -0.36 2.13 14.86
CA PRO A 79 -1.29 2.94 15.60
C PRO A 79 -2.62 2.92 14.84
N LYS A 80 -3.70 2.53 15.52
CA LYS A 80 -5.04 2.70 14.94
C LYS A 80 -5.25 4.19 14.82
N THR A 81 -5.33 4.68 13.59
CA THR A 81 -5.79 6.04 13.35
C THR A 81 -7.26 6.06 13.76
N ASP A 82 -7.56 6.62 14.92
CA ASP A 82 -8.93 6.99 15.28
C ASP A 82 -9.36 8.05 14.25
N GLN A 83 -9.95 7.61 13.15
CA GLN A 83 -10.57 8.51 12.18
C GLN A 83 -11.98 8.85 12.67
N GLU A 84 -12.04 9.68 13.71
CA GLU A 84 -13.08 10.68 13.90
C GLU A 84 -12.43 12.05 13.75
N ALA A 85 -12.36 12.52 12.51
CA ALA A 85 -12.22 13.94 12.24
C ALA A 85 -13.19 14.25 11.12
N ALA A 86 -14.23 14.99 11.51
CA ALA A 86 -15.34 15.50 10.73
C ALA A 86 -14.91 16.31 9.49
#